data_AF-A0A7V9B006-F1
#
_entry.id   AF-A0A7V9B006-F1
#
_cell.length_a   1.000
_cell.length_b   1.000
_cell.length_c   1.000
_cell.angle_alpha   90.00
_cell.angle_beta   90.00
_cell.angle_gamma   90.00
#
_symmetry.space_group_name_H-M   'P 1'
#
loop_
_entity.id
_entity.type
_entity.pdbx_description
1 polymer ?
#
loop_
_entity_poly.entity_id
_entity_poly.type
_entity_poly.pdbx_seq_one_letter_code
_entity_poly.pdbx_strand_id
1 'polypeptide(L)' 'MSMEGSAIIGLDGENVGMIVAVHQTYVIVRNECPFPTDYYIPTSAVSNREGDKLQLDVTKDQALARAPFRVWLPEAPR' A
#
# COMPACT_ATOMS: atom_id res chain seq x y z
N MET A 1 7.82 -15.28 -7.96
CA MET A 1 7.12 -15.14 -6.67
C MET A 1 6.32 -13.86 -6.75
N SER A 2 5.01 -13.94 -6.97
CA SER A 2 4.14 -12.76 -7.03
C SER A 2 3.97 -12.21 -5.61
N MET A 3 4.13 -10.90 -5.44
CA MET A 3 3.81 -10.17 -4.20
C MET A 3 2.33 -9.78 -4.14
N GLU A 4 1.58 -10.08 -5.20
CA GLU A 4 0.14 -9.92 -5.28
C GLU A 4 -0.54 -10.89 -4.30
N GLY A 5 -1.46 -10.38 -3.49
CA GLY A 5 -2.11 -11.12 -2.40
C GLY A 5 -1.36 -11.10 -1.07
N SER A 6 -0.15 -10.52 -1.00
CA SER A 6 0.55 -10.31 0.27
C SER A 6 -0.14 -9.24 1.12
N ALA A 7 -0.12 -9.42 2.43
CA ALA A 7 -0.69 -8.45 3.37
C ALA A 7 0.33 -7.36 3.71
N ILE A 8 -0.11 -6.10 3.71
CA ILE A 8 0.69 -4.98 4.20
C ILE A 8 0.37 -4.76 5.67
N ILE A 9 1.41 -4.77 6.50
CA ILE A 9 1.36 -4.53 7.92
C ILE A 9 2.05 -3.19 8.21
N GLY A 10 1.40 -2.33 8.98
CA GLY A 10 2.00 -1.08 9.44
C GLY A 10 3.07 -1.35 10.51
N LEU A 11 3.83 -0.32 10.85
CA LEU A 11 4.80 -0.37 11.96
C LEU A 11 4.15 -0.80 13.29
N ASP A 12 2.88 -0.43 13.49
CA ASP A 12 2.08 -0.78 14.68
C ASP A 12 1.64 -2.26 14.72
N GLY A 13 1.91 -3.03 13.65
CA GLY A 13 1.42 -4.40 13.51
C GLY A 13 -0.01 -4.50 12.95
N GLU A 14 -0.66 -3.37 12.68
CA GLU A 14 -1.99 -3.33 12.09
C GLU A 14 -1.99 -3.63 10.58
N ASN A 15 -3.02 -4.34 10.11
CA ASN A 15 -3.22 -4.59 8.68
C ASN A 15 -3.71 -3.33 7.97
N VAL A 16 -2.91 -2.87 7.00
CA VAL A 16 -3.17 -1.70 6.14
C VAL A 16 -4.03 -2.09 4.94
N GLY A 17 -3.83 -3.29 4.39
CA GLY A 17 -4.58 -3.83 3.27
C GLY A 17 -3.83 -4.96 2.55
N MET A 18 -4.34 -5.36 1.39
CA MET A 18 -3.74 -6.40 0.54
C MET A 18 -3.16 -5.84 -0.75
N ILE A 19 -2.00 -6.32 -1.17
CA ILE A 19 -1.39 -5.92 -2.43
C ILE A 19 -2.22 -6.47 -3.60
N VAL A 20 -2.78 -5.58 -4.41
CA VAL A 20 -3.52 -5.94 -5.63
C VAL A 20 -2.67 -5.82 -6.89
N ALA A 21 -1.62 -4.99 -6.86
CA ALA A 21 -0.67 -4.85 -7.96
C ALA A 21 0.70 -4.37 -7.45
N VAL A 22 1.75 -4.76 -8.15
CA VAL A 22 3.13 -4.38 -7.84
C VAL A 22 3.74 -3.69 -9.05
N HIS A 23 4.21 -2.47 -8.84
CA HIS A 23 4.99 -1.72 -9.82
C HIS A 23 6.42 -1.56 -9.33
N GLN A 24 7.31 -1.10 -10.22
CA GLN A 24 8.73 -0.94 -9.90
C GLN A 24 8.99 0.09 -8.79
N THR A 25 8.14 1.13 -8.72
CA THR A 25 8.32 2.26 -7.80
C THR A 25 7.28 2.32 -6.68
N TYR A 26 6.17 1.59 -6.81
CA TYR A 26 5.09 1.57 -5.83
C TYR A 26 4.30 0.25 -5.89
N VAL A 27 3.54 -0.03 -4.85
CA VAL A 27 2.55 -1.11 -4.81
C VAL A 27 1.16 -0.53 -4.62
N ILE A 28 0.17 -1.15 -5.25
CA ILE A 28 -1.23 -0.80 -5.06
C ILE A 28 -1.80 -1.74 -4.01
N VAL A 29 -2.35 -1.15 -2.96
CA VAL A 29 -2.87 -1.86 -1.78
C VAL A 29 -4.34 -1.54 -1.64
N ARG A 30 -5.19 -2.56 -1.63
CA ARG A 30 -6.63 -2.40 -1.41
C ARG A 30 -6.94 -2.61 0.07
N ASN A 31 -7.58 -1.62 0.69
CA ASN A 31 -8.14 -1.74 2.03
C ASN A 31 -9.67 -1.81 1.92
N GLU A 32 -10.29 -2.82 2.53
CA GLU A 32 -11.71 -3.16 2.33
C GLU A 32 -12.63 -2.66 3.46
N CYS A 33 -12.30 -1.57 4.16
CA CYS A 33 -13.06 -1.17 5.35
C CYS A 33 -13.15 0.36 5.55
N PRO A 34 -14.36 0.98 5.64
CA PRO A 34 -15.69 0.52 5.19
C PRO A 34 -15.96 0.77 3.70
N PHE A 35 -15.00 1.34 2.96
CA PHE A 35 -15.09 1.54 1.51
C PHE A 35 -13.80 1.02 0.85
N PRO A 36 -13.90 0.12 -0.14
CA PRO A 36 -12.73 -0.37 -0.86
C PRO A 36 -12.04 0.81 -1.53
N THR A 37 -10.86 1.14 -1.01
CA THR A 37 -10.03 2.23 -1.54
C THR A 37 -8.68 1.64 -1.88
N ASP A 38 -8.16 2.03 -3.04
CA ASP A 38 -6.84 1.64 -3.52
C ASP A 38 -5.82 2.70 -3.10
N TYR A 39 -4.77 2.23 -2.43
CA TYR A 39 -3.69 3.03 -1.85
C TYR A 39 -2.40 2.77 -2.60
N TYR A 40 -1.70 3.84 -2.96
CA TYR A 40 -0.40 3.75 -3.63
C TYR A 40 0.69 3.89 -2.58
N ILE A 41 1.35 2.78 -2.25
CA ILE A 41 2.44 2.76 -1.27
C ILE A 41 3.77 2.74 -2.04
N PRO A 42 4.64 3.76 -1.93
CA PRO A 42 5.95 3.72 -2.54
C PRO A 42 6.79 2.61 -1.89
N THR A 43 7.61 1.93 -2.69
CA THR A 43 8.47 0.84 -2.18
C THR A 43 9.48 1.35 -1.14
N SER A 44 9.81 2.65 -1.14
CA SER A 44 10.64 3.31 -0.12
C SER A 44 10.00 3.37 1.27
N ALA A 45 8.67 3.21 1.40
CA ALA A 45 8.00 3.16 2.69
C ALA A 45 8.03 1.77 3.35
N VAL A 46 8.57 0.78 2.65
CA VAL A 46 8.69 -0.61 3.11
C VAL A 46 10.00 -0.77 3.87
N SER A 47 9.90 -1.11 5.16
CA SER A 47 11.07 -1.32 6.01
C SER A 47 11.51 -2.77 6.03
N ASN A 48 10.57 -3.70 5.95
CA ASN A 48 10.89 -5.12 6.00
C ASN A 48 9.91 -5.96 5.17
N ARG A 49 10.38 -7.11 4.70
CA ARG A 49 9.56 -8.12 4.03
C ARG A 49 9.73 -9.45 4.75
N GLU A 50 8.65 -9.95 5.33
CA GLU A 50 8.62 -11.22 6.04
C GLU A 50 7.69 -12.19 5.30
N GLY A 51 8.27 -13.06 4.46
CA GLY A 51 7.51 -14.02 3.65
C GLY A 51 6.47 -13.34 2.76
N ASP A 52 5.19 -13.62 3.05
CA ASP A 52 4.00 -13.10 2.37
C ASP A 52 3.43 -11.82 3.01
N LYS A 53 4.21 -11.17 3.89
CA LYS A 53 3.85 -9.90 4.52
C LYS A 53 4.90 -8.84 4.25
N LEU A 54 4.43 -7.63 3.99
CA LEU A 54 5.28 -6.45 3.88
C LEU A 54 5.03 -5.55 5.08
N GLN A 55 6.10 -5.19 5.79
CA GLN A 55 6.03 -4.28 6.91
C GLN A 55 6.48 -2.88 6.50
N LEU A 56 5.64 -1.89 6.77
CA LEU A 56 5.94 -0.49 6.53
C LEU A 56 6.75 0.11 7.68
N ASP A 57 7.50 1.18 7.38
CA ASP A 57 8.16 2.02 8.40
C ASP A 57 7.18 2.90 9.17
N VAL A 58 5.94 2.96 8.72
CA VAL A 58 4.90 3.86 9.24
C VAL A 58 3.72 3.08 9.75
N THR A 59 2.99 3.66 10.71
CA THR A 59 1.74 3.08 11.20
C THR A 59 0.67 3.06 10.11
N LYS A 60 -0.36 2.20 10.28
CA LYS A 60 -1.49 2.13 9.35
C LYS A 60 -2.13 3.50 9.13
N ASP A 61 -2.45 4.20 10.21
CA ASP A 61 -3.04 5.55 10.13
C ASP A 61 -2.15 6.51 9.34
N GLN A 62 -0.83 6.50 9.57
CA GLN A 62 0.09 7.34 8.80
C GLN A 62 0.19 6.93 7.32
N ALA A 63 0.13 5.65 7.01
CA ALA A 63 0.09 5.16 5.63
C ALA A 63 -1.20 5.62 4.91
N LEU A 64 -2.35 5.51 5.59
CA LEU A 64 -3.64 5.93 5.06
C LEU A 64 -3.77 7.46 4.99
N ALA A 65 -3.19 8.20 5.94
CA ALA A 65 -3.15 9.66 5.96
C ALA A 65 -2.18 10.22 4.91
N ARG A 66 -1.10 9.49 4.58
CA ARG A 66 -0.14 9.79 3.49
C ARG A 66 -0.62 9.31 2.12
N ALA A 67 -1.75 8.64 2.06
CA ALA A 67 -2.54 8.48 0.85
C ALA A 67 -3.73 9.44 0.82
N PRO A 68 -3.52 10.77 0.89
CA PRO A 68 -4.51 11.67 0.33
C PRO A 68 -4.47 11.51 -1.20
N PHE A 69 -5.21 12.34 -1.93
CA PHE A 69 -5.35 12.36 -3.39
C PHE A 69 -6.14 11.15 -3.97
N ARG A 70 -7.47 11.15 -3.86
CA ARG A 70 -8.34 11.83 -4.84
C ARG A 70 -7.52 12.48 -5.96
N VAL A 71 -7.21 11.65 -6.96
CA VAL A 71 -6.54 12.03 -8.20
C VAL A 71 -7.22 13.26 -8.81
N TRP A 72 -6.56 14.41 -8.67
CA TRP A 72 -6.36 15.32 -9.78
C TRP A 72 -5.18 14.72 -10.55
N LEU A 73 -5.47 13.92 -11.58
CA LEU A 73 -4.50 13.59 -12.62
C LEU A 73 -4.76 14.61 -13.74
N PRO A 74 -3.92 15.63 -13.94
CA PRO A 74 -3.57 15.96 -15.30
C PRO A 74 -2.71 14.79 -15.80
N GLU A 75 -3.31 13.98 -16.68
CA GLU A 75 -2.60 13.23 -17.71
C GLU A 75 -1.90 11.94 -17.25
N ALA A 76 -2.67 10.83 -17.28
CA ALA A 76 -2.06 9.53 -17.56
C ALA A 76 -1.47 9.54 -18.99
N PRO A 77 -0.26 9.02 -19.22
CA PRO A 77 0.22 8.77 -20.58
C PRO A 77 -0.68 7.73 -21.26
N ARG A 78 -1.11 8.06 -22.48
CA ARG A 78 -2.00 7.24 -23.33
C ARG A 78 -1.43 5.87 -23.64
#